data_AF-A0A8B4U0A5-F1
#
_entry.id   AF-A0A8B4U0A5-F1
#
_cell.length_a   1.000
_cell.length_b   1.000
_cell.length_c   1.000
_cell.angle_alpha   90.00
_cell.angle_beta   90.00
_cell.angle_gamma   90.00
#
_symmetry.space_group_name_H-M   'P 1'
#
loop_
_entity.id
_entity.type
_entity.pdbx_description
1 polymer ?
#
loop_
_entity_poly.entity_id
_entity_poly.type
_entity_poly.pdbx_seq_one_letter_code
_entity_poly.pdbx_strand_id
1 'polypeptide(L)' 'MKGVIESKSVNIQFKENTINEINATLKDIDDIATAKGLTGTQGVIIMPVKGASADNTTVYAGMTEAENTQQAINKAQGK' A
#
# COMPACT_ATOMS: atom_id res chain seq x y z
N MET A 1 19.66 -21.19 20.06
CA MET A 1 19.35 -19.84 20.58
C MET A 1 18.74 -19.05 19.44
N LYS A 2 17.44 -18.71 19.52
CA LYS A 2 16.73 -17.95 18.48
C LYS A 2 16.79 -16.48 18.91
N GLY A 3 17.38 -15.64 18.06
CA GLY A 3 17.66 -14.24 18.38
C GLY A 3 16.38 -13.45 18.55
N VAL A 4 16.15 -12.95 19.77
CA VAL A 4 15.08 -12.00 20.06
C VAL A 4 15.52 -10.64 19.53
N ILE A 5 14.78 -10.08 18.58
CA ILE A 5 14.98 -8.71 18.12
C ILE A 5 14.30 -7.78 19.14
N GLU A 6 15.08 -7.16 20.01
CA GLU A 6 14.59 -6.14 20.96
C GLU A 6 14.47 -4.79 20.25
N SER A 7 13.27 -4.39 19.82
CA SER A 7 13.00 -2.97 19.56
C SER A 7 12.62 -2.30 20.88
N LYS A 8 13.55 -1.55 21.48
CA LYS A 8 13.32 -0.80 22.73
C LYS A 8 12.27 0.29 22.52
N SER A 9 11.02 -0.01 22.84
CA SER A 9 9.98 0.94 23.26
C SER A 9 8.87 0.13 23.95
N VAL A 10 8.89 0.14 25.29
CA VAL A 10 7.98 -0.59 26.21
C VAL A 10 8.23 -2.11 26.21
N ASN A 11 8.18 -2.76 27.39
CA ASN A 11 8.33 -4.21 27.60
C ASN A 11 7.17 -5.01 26.95
N ILE A 12 7.01 -4.93 25.64
CA ILE A 12 6.00 -5.66 24.87
C ILE A 12 6.74 -6.74 24.09
N GLN A 13 6.60 -7.98 24.54
CA GLN A 13 7.12 -9.15 23.83
C GLN A 13 6.05 -9.63 22.86
N PHE A 14 6.29 -9.46 21.56
CA PHE A 14 5.48 -10.09 20.52
C PHE A 14 5.98 -11.51 20.26
N LYS A 15 5.07 -12.42 19.94
CA LYS A 15 5.46 -13.78 19.52
C LYS A 15 6.23 -13.67 18.20
N GLU A 16 7.28 -14.47 18.05
CA GLU A 16 8.14 -14.44 16.86
C GLU A 16 7.36 -14.68 15.56
N ASN A 17 6.39 -15.60 15.57
CA ASN A 17 5.54 -15.85 14.40
C ASN A 17 4.72 -14.63 14.02
N THR A 18 4.20 -13.88 15.00
CA THR A 18 3.47 -12.63 14.76
C THR A 18 4.39 -11.57 14.13
N ILE A 19 5.64 -11.46 14.57
CA ILE A 19 6.61 -10.54 13.97
C ILE A 19 6.88 -10.92 12.51
N ASN A 20 7.07 -12.21 12.23
CA ASN A 20 7.34 -12.70 10.88
C ASN A 20 6.16 -12.47 9.94
N GLU A 21 4.93 -12.73 10.41
CA GLU A 21 3.69 -12.48 9.66
C GLU A 21 3.51 -10.98 9.34
N ILE A 22 3.76 -10.10 10.31
CA ILE A 22 3.71 -8.64 10.10
C ILE A 22 4.76 -8.21 9.06
N ASN A 23 6.01 -8.66 9.21
CA ASN A 23 7.09 -8.29 8.29
C ASN A 23 6.83 -8.80 6.87
N ALA A 24 6.30 -10.02 6.71
CA ALA A 24 5.91 -10.55 5.42
C ALA A 24 4.79 -9.70 4.80
N THR A 25 3.76 -9.36 5.57
CA THR A 25 2.64 -8.52 5.09
C THR A 25 3.11 -7.14 4.67
N LEU A 26 3.99 -6.50 5.45
CA LEU A 26 4.54 -5.18 5.11
C LEU A 26 5.38 -5.24 3.84
N LYS A 27 6.18 -6.30 3.68
CA LYS A 27 6.96 -6.53 2.47
C LYS A 27 6.06 -6.74 1.24
N ASP A 28 5.01 -7.56 1.37
CA ASP A 28 4.06 -7.80 0.28
C ASP A 28 3.37 -6.50 -0.15
N ILE A 29 3.00 -5.64 0.82
CA ILE A 29 2.43 -4.32 0.55
C ILE A 29 3.42 -3.43 -0.21
N ASP A 30 4.69 -3.39 0.22
CA ASP A 30 5.75 -2.60 -0.43
C ASP A 30 6.05 -3.09 -1.86
N ASP A 31 6.12 -4.40 -2.05
CA ASP A 31 6.34 -5.03 -3.35
C ASP A 31 5.16 -4.71 -4.30
N ILE A 32 3.91 -4.76 -3.81
CA ILE A 32 2.71 -4.37 -4.59
C ILE A 32 2.75 -2.88 -4.94
N ALA A 33 3.05 -2.00 -3.97
CA ALA A 33 3.12 -0.55 -4.19
C ALA A 33 4.17 -0.20 -5.26
N THR A 34 5.37 -0.76 -5.13
CA THR A 34 6.47 -0.60 -6.09
C THR A 34 6.08 -1.10 -7.48
N ALA A 35 5.46 -2.28 -7.58
CA ALA A 35 4.98 -2.83 -8.85
C ALA A 35 3.89 -1.98 -9.52
N LYS A 36 3.13 -1.18 -8.74
CA LYS A 36 2.15 -0.21 -9.26
C LYS A 36 2.77 1.13 -9.64
N GLY A 37 4.09 1.30 -9.48
CA GLY A 37 4.81 2.52 -9.83
C GLY A 37 4.87 3.54 -8.70
N LEU A 38 4.52 3.16 -7.47
CA LEU A 38 4.73 4.02 -6.31
C LEU A 38 6.22 3.98 -5.93
N THR A 39 6.93 5.07 -6.21
CA THR A 39 8.38 5.19 -5.94
C THR A 39 8.71 5.85 -4.59
N GLY A 40 7.68 6.25 -3.85
CA GLY A 40 7.77 6.90 -2.55
C GLY A 40 6.39 7.20 -1.97
N THR A 41 6.34 7.65 -0.72
CA THR A 41 5.11 8.14 -0.07
C THR A 41 5.13 9.67 -0.11
N GLN A 42 4.09 10.37 -0.55
CA GLN A 42 2.68 9.98 -0.71
C GLN A 42 2.36 9.37 -2.09
N GLY A 43 1.45 8.40 -2.14
CA GLY A 43 0.94 7.80 -3.37
C GLY A 43 -0.52 7.36 -3.23
N VAL A 44 -1.30 7.47 -4.30
CA VAL A 44 -2.74 7.18 -4.30
C VAL A 44 -3.11 6.29 -5.48
N ILE A 45 -3.90 5.25 -5.22
CA ILE A 45 -4.47 4.37 -6.23
C ILE A 45 -5.99 4.53 -6.20
N ILE A 46 -6.60 4.85 -7.34
CA ILE A 46 -8.05 5.00 -7.51
C ILE A 46 -8.52 3.96 -8.52
N MET A 47 -9.45 3.11 -8.09
CA MET A 47 -9.92 1.93 -8.83
C MET A 47 -11.34 1.57 -8.41
N PRO A 48 -12.12 0.85 -9.25
CA PRO A 48 -13.43 0.35 -8.85
C PRO A 48 -13.32 -0.76 -7.81
N VAL A 49 -14.34 -0.87 -6.96
CA VAL A 49 -14.44 -1.93 -5.93
C VAL A 49 -14.57 -3.34 -6.51
N LYS A 50 -15.01 -3.46 -7.77
CA LYS A 50 -15.15 -4.73 -8.51
C LYS A 50 -14.71 -4.52 -9.96
N GLY A 51 -14.06 -5.52 -10.54
CA GLY A 51 -13.67 -5.48 -11.97
C GLY A 51 -12.57 -4.47 -12.28
N ALA A 52 -11.65 -4.23 -11.36
CA ALA A 52 -10.50 -3.36 -11.61
C ALA A 52 -9.60 -3.93 -12.72
N SER A 53 -9.25 -3.08 -13.67
CA SER A 53 -8.37 -3.34 -14.80
C SER A 53 -7.40 -2.16 -14.98
N ALA A 54 -6.43 -2.30 -15.88
CA ALA A 54 -5.54 -1.18 -16.23
C ALA A 54 -6.32 0.03 -16.79
N ASP A 55 -7.44 -0.22 -17.48
CA ASP A 55 -8.21 0.81 -18.17
C ASP A 55 -9.08 1.66 -17.24
N ASN A 56 -9.43 1.14 -16.05
CA ASN A 56 -10.26 1.85 -15.06
C ASN A 56 -9.53 2.10 -13.72
N THR A 57 -8.23 1.84 -13.69
CA THR A 57 -7.36 2.15 -12.55
C THR A 57 -6.48 3.36 -12.87
N THR A 58 -6.26 4.20 -11.87
CA THR A 58 -5.32 5.32 -11.93
C THR A 58 -4.38 5.26 -10.75
N VAL A 59 -3.09 5.46 -11.01
CA VAL A 59 -2.05 5.51 -9.98
C VAL A 59 -1.37 6.88 -10.03
N TYR A 60 -1.31 7.56 -8.90
CA TYR A 60 -0.53 8.78 -8.69
C TYR A 60 0.63 8.47 -7.75
N ALA A 61 1.86 8.54 -8.27
CA ALA A 61 3.10 8.41 -7.49
C ALA A 61 3.47 9.75 -6.86
N GLY A 62 2.56 10.33 -6.08
CA GLY A 62 2.69 11.66 -5.51
C GLY A 62 1.36 12.24 -5.06
N MET A 63 1.44 13.40 -4.41
CA MET A 63 0.27 14.23 -4.17
C MET A 63 -0.27 14.73 -5.52
N THR A 64 -1.59 14.69 -5.68
CA THR A 64 -2.27 15.13 -6.91
C THR A 64 -3.32 16.17 -6.55
N GLU A 65 -3.77 16.94 -7.54
CA GLU A 65 -4.79 17.96 -7.35
C GLU A 65 -6.19 17.34 -7.25
N ALA A 66 -7.14 18.09 -6.68
CA ALA A 66 -8.51 17.64 -6.48
C ALA A 66 -9.21 17.31 -7.80
N GLU A 67 -8.96 18.09 -8.87
CA GLU A 67 -9.55 17.86 -10.18
C GLU A 67 -9.08 16.53 -10.78
N ASN A 68 -7.77 16.25 -10.74
CA ASN A 68 -7.19 14.99 -11.19
C ASN A 68 -7.76 13.80 -10.41
N THR A 69 -7.92 13.97 -9.09
CA THR A 69 -8.56 12.96 -8.24
C THR A 69 -9.99 12.68 -8.68
N GLN A 70 -10.78 13.72 -8.95
CA GLN A 70 -12.17 13.56 -9.39
C GLN A 70 -12.27 12.91 -10.77
N GLN A 71 -11.38 13.27 -11.70
CA GLN A 71 -11.29 12.62 -13.02
C GLN A 71 -10.97 11.13 -12.89
N ALA A 72 -10.03 10.77 -12.02
CA ALA A 72 -9.71 9.37 -11.74
C ALA A 72 -10.88 8.61 -11.10
N ILE A 73 -11.66 9.24 -10.22
CA ILE A 73 -12.88 8.66 -9.67
C ILE A 73 -13.92 8.42 -10.77
N ASN A 74 -14.12 9.38 -11.68
CA ASN A 74 -15.05 9.22 -12.81
C ASN A 74 -14.62 8.05 -13.70
N LYS A 75 -13.33 7.99 -14.07
CA LYS A 75 -12.73 6.88 -14.82
C LYS A 75 -12.97 5.54 -14.13
N ALA A 76 -12.76 5.44 -12.82
CA ALA A 76 -13.00 4.23 -12.04
C ALA A 76 -14.50 3.84 -12.01
N GLN A 77 -15.41 4.81 -12.11
CA GLN A 77 -16.85 4.58 -12.23
C GLN A 77 -17.31 4.28 -13.67
N GLY A 78 -16.42 4.34 -14.67
CA GLY A 78 -16.77 4.21 -16.08
C GLY A 78 -17.54 5.42 -16.64
N LYS A 79 -17.29 6.61 -16.09
CA LYS A 79 -17.86 7.90 -16.51
C LYS A 79 -16.83 8.77 -17.22
#